data_AF-A0A1I0CX68-F1
#
_entry.id   AF-A0A1I0CX68-F1
#
_cell.length_a   1.000
_cell.length_b   1.000
_cell.length_c   1.000
_cell.angle_alpha   90.00
_cell.angle_beta   90.00
_cell.angle_gamma   90.00
#
_symmetry.space_group_name_H-M   'P 1'
#
loop_
_entity.id
_entity.type
_entity.pdbx_description
1 polymer ?
#
loop_
_entity_poly.entity_id
_entity_poly.type
_entity_poly.pdbx_seq_one_letter_code
_entity_poly.pdbx_strand_id
1 'polypeptide(L)' 'MNREEILSKINEIFQDAFDDESLEINESTTANDIEGWDSLMQMNLIEMIEDEFEFQFTMDEVAGLKNVGSIVDVVASHA' A
#
# COMPACT_ATOMS: atom_id res chain seq x y z
N MET A 1 -4.38 13.28 -7.14
CA MET A 1 -4.08 13.60 -5.72
C MET A 1 -2.59 13.91 -5.57
N ASN A 2 -2.15 14.56 -4.49
CA ASN A 2 -0.71 14.70 -4.21
C ASN A 2 -0.17 13.45 -3.45
N ARG A 3 1.16 13.27 -3.39
CA ARG A 3 1.76 12.09 -2.76
C ARG A 3 1.48 11.97 -1.26
N GLU A 4 1.41 13.10 -0.55
CA GLU A 4 1.13 13.10 0.89
C GLU A 4 -0.29 12.62 1.17
N GLU A 5 -1.26 13.04 0.35
CA GLU A 5 -2.65 12.57 0.42
C GLU A 5 -2.75 11.06 0.14
N ILE A 6 -2.02 10.57 -0.87
CA ILE A 6 -1.98 9.14 -1.21
C ILE A 6 -1.36 8.33 -0.06
N LEU A 7 -0.23 8.78 0.48
CA LEU A 7 0.44 8.11 1.59
C LEU A 7 -0.46 8.06 2.84
N SER A 8 -1.19 9.14 3.15
CA SER A 8 -2.15 9.16 4.26
C SER A 8 -3.22 8.10 4.11
N LYS A 9 -3.83 7.99 2.92
CA LYS A 9 -4.83 6.96 2.63
C LYS A 9 -4.27 5.54 2.69
N ILE A 10 -3.07 5.33 2.14
CA ILE A 10 -2.41 4.02 2.20
C ILE A 10 -2.12 3.67 3.67
N ASN A 11 -1.73 4.64 4.52
CA ASN A 11 -1.54 4.39 5.94
C ASN A 11 -2.83 3.91 6.61
N GLU A 12 -3.99 4.52 6.32
CA GLU A 12 -5.30 4.07 6.83
C GLU A 12 -5.60 2.62 6.41
N ILE A 13 -5.36 2.26 5.14
CA ILE A 13 -5.52 0.88 4.65
C ILE A 13 -4.61 -0.09 5.41
N PHE A 14 -3.37 0.30 5.68
CA PHE A 14 -2.45 -0.52 6.46
C PHE A 14 -2.96 -0.72 7.89
N GLN A 15 -3.43 0.35 8.55
CA GLN A 15 -4.01 0.25 9.90
C GLN A 15 -5.18 -0.73 9.94
N ASP A 16 -6.09 -0.66 8.96
CA ASP A 16 -7.23 -1.57 8.84
C ASP A 16 -6.80 -3.02 8.55
N ALA A 17 -5.84 -3.22 7.65
CA ALA A 17 -5.37 -4.55 7.26
C ALA A 17 -4.63 -5.27 8.40
N PHE A 18 -3.88 -4.53 9.22
CA PHE A 18 -3.10 -5.07 10.34
C PHE A 18 -3.83 -5.01 11.70
N ASP A 19 -5.06 -4.47 11.75
CA ASP A 19 -5.81 -4.22 12.98
C ASP A 19 -4.98 -3.44 14.03
N ASP A 20 -4.24 -2.43 13.55
CA ASP A 20 -3.34 -1.59 14.36
C ASP A 20 -3.47 -0.11 13.96
N GLU A 21 -4.35 0.61 14.66
CA GLU A 21 -4.56 2.06 14.49
C GLU A 21 -3.32 2.91 14.82
N SER A 22 -2.31 2.35 15.48
CA SER A 22 -1.06 3.05 15.83
C SER A 22 0.05 2.88 14.80
N LEU A 23 -0.19 2.07 13.76
CA LEU A 23 0.76 1.84 12.69
C LEU A 23 1.00 3.13 11.89
N GLU A 24 2.27 3.52 11.79
CA GLU A 24 2.74 4.64 10.98
C GLU A 24 3.73 4.15 9.93
N ILE A 25 3.32 4.20 8.67
CA ILE A 25 4.17 3.85 7.53
C ILE A 25 4.77 5.10 6.89
N ASN A 26 5.86 4.90 6.16
CA ASN A 26 6.48 5.92 5.31
C ASN A 26 6.91 5.28 3.98
N GLU A 27 7.35 6.07 3.01
CA GLU A 27 7.72 5.58 1.68
C GLU A 27 8.84 4.51 1.68
N SER A 28 9.67 4.47 2.73
CA SER A 28 10.72 3.45 2.87
C SER A 28 10.27 2.18 3.59
N THR A 29 9.09 2.15 4.21
CA THR A 29 8.55 0.98 4.93
C THR A 29 8.39 -0.20 3.98
N THR A 30 8.86 -1.37 4.42
CA THR A 30 8.86 -2.64 3.70
C THR A 30 8.20 -3.74 4.53
N ALA A 31 7.95 -4.89 3.91
CA ALA A 31 7.46 -6.09 4.59
C ALA A 31 8.36 -6.57 5.76
N ASN A 32 9.64 -6.18 5.79
CA ASN A 32 10.51 -6.52 6.92
C ASN A 32 10.30 -5.63 8.16
N ASP A 33 9.64 -4.48 7.98
CA ASP A 33 9.44 -3.48 9.04
C ASP A 33 8.12 -3.69 9.79
N ILE A 34 7.19 -4.48 9.24
CA ILE A 34 5.87 -4.74 9.81
C ILE A 34 5.72 -6.24 10.10
N GLU A 35 5.43 -6.58 11.35
CA GLU A 35 5.16 -7.97 11.73
C GLU A 35 3.86 -8.46 11.06
N GLY A 36 3.90 -9.66 10.49
CA GLY A 36 2.75 -10.25 9.80
C GLY A 36 2.58 -9.79 8.35
N TRP A 37 3.40 -8.86 7.85
CA TRP A 37 3.38 -8.50 6.42
C TRP A 37 4.08 -9.58 5.59
N ASP A 38 3.30 -10.61 5.19
CA ASP A 38 3.74 -11.68 4.31
C ASP A 38 3.12 -11.58 2.90
N SER A 39 3.26 -12.62 2.07
CA SER A 39 2.71 -12.64 0.71
C SER A 39 1.18 -12.62 0.66
N LEU A 40 0.50 -13.19 1.67
CA LEU A 40 -0.97 -13.20 1.72
C LEU A 40 -1.48 -11.81 2.11
N MET A 41 -0.85 -11.19 3.11
CA MET A 41 -1.13 -9.80 3.49
C MET A 41 -0.84 -8.83 2.34
N GLN A 42 0.26 -9.03 1.60
CA GLN A 42 0.54 -8.23 0.40
C GLN A 42 -0.59 -8.29 -0.63
N MET A 43 -1.18 -9.46 -0.87
CA MET A 43 -2.29 -9.62 -1.82
C MET A 43 -3.56 -8.93 -1.32
N ASN A 44 -3.86 -9.03 -0.02
CA ASN A 44 -4.99 -8.35 0.60
C ASN A 44 -4.83 -6.82 0.52
N LEU A 45 -3.64 -6.29 0.83
CA LEU A 45 -3.34 -4.86 0.70
C LEU A 45 -3.55 -4.36 -0.73
N ILE A 46 -3.13 -5.14 -1.74
CA ILE A 46 -3.37 -4.78 -3.15
C ILE A 46 -4.87 -4.66 -3.42
N GLU A 47 -5.68 -5.64 -3.02
CA GLU A 47 -7.14 -5.61 -3.19
C GLU A 47 -7.78 -4.39 -2.50
N MET A 48 -7.40 -4.08 -1.26
CA MET A 48 -7.93 -2.92 -0.54
C MET A 48 -7.55 -1.59 -1.20
N ILE A 49 -6.34 -1.48 -1.75
CA ILE A 49 -5.89 -0.29 -2.48
C ILE A 49 -6.63 -0.16 -3.81
N GLU A 50 -6.82 -1.25 -4.54
CA GLU A 50 -7.63 -1.26 -5.78
C GLU A 50 -9.05 -0.74 -5.53
N ASP A 51 -9.68 -1.23 -4.46
CA ASP A 51 -11.03 -0.81 -4.06
C ASP A 51 -11.09 0.66 -3.64
N GLU A 52 -10.13 1.15 -2.85
CA GLU A 52 -10.12 2.55 -2.37
C GLU A 52 -9.86 3.57 -3.48
N PHE A 53 -9.05 3.21 -4.48
CA PHE A 53 -8.66 4.12 -5.56
C PHE A 53 -9.36 3.83 -6.90
N GLU A 54 -10.29 2.86 -6.93
CA GLU A 54 -11.10 2.48 -8.09
C GLU A 54 -10.29 2.13 -9.36
N PHE A 55 -9.13 1.46 -9.20
CA PHE A 55 -8.30 0.95 -10.31
C PHE A 55 -7.78 -0.46 -10.03
N GLN A 56 -7.18 -1.11 -11.02
CA GLN A 56 -6.55 -2.42 -10.88
C GLN A 56 -5.07 -2.36 -11.19
N PHE A 57 -4.23 -2.95 -10.34
CA PHE A 57 -2.83 -3.15 -10.62
C PHE A 57 -2.66 -4.17 -11.74
N THR A 58 -1.72 -3.87 -12.63
CA THR A 58 -1.19 -4.85 -13.58
C THR A 58 -0.24 -5.81 -12.89
N MET A 59 -0.04 -7.00 -13.47
CA MET A 59 0.91 -7.99 -12.95
C MET A 59 2.35 -7.45 -12.86
N ASP A 60 2.74 -6.58 -13.81
CA ASP A 60 4.07 -5.95 -13.81
C ASP A 60 4.22 -4.92 -12.69
N GLU A 61 3.17 -4.15 -12.38
CA GLU A 61 3.17 -3.22 -11.25
C GLU A 61 3.25 -3.98 -9.93
N VAL A 62 2.45 -5.03 -9.75
CA VAL A 62 2.50 -5.89 -8.55
C VAL A 62 3.89 -6.48 -8.34
N ALA A 63 4.53 -6.99 -9.41
CA ALA A 63 5.89 -7.52 -9.34
C ALA A 63 6.94 -6.45 -8.99
N GLY A 64 6.64 -5.17 -9.23
CA GLY A 64 7.49 -4.02 -8.93
C GLY A 64 7.35 -3.48 -7.51
N LEU A 65 6.35 -3.90 -6.74
CA LEU A 65 6.10 -3.41 -5.38
C LEU A 65 7.16 -3.94 -4.41
N LYS A 66 7.98 -3.03 -3.88
CA LYS A 66 9.10 -3.34 -2.96
C LYS A 66 8.94 -2.71 -1.58
N ASN A 67 8.28 -1.56 -1.55
CA ASN A 67 8.06 -0.74 -0.36
C ASN A 67 6.81 0.13 -0.58
N VAL A 68 6.37 0.81 0.47
CA VAL A 68 5.21 1.71 0.39
C VAL A 68 5.40 2.80 -0.66
N GLY A 69 6.61 3.32 -0.86
CA GLY A 69 6.90 4.31 -1.90
C GLY A 69 6.57 3.83 -3.31
N SER A 70 6.89 2.58 -3.64
CA SER A 70 6.51 1.97 -4.93
C SER A 70 5.00 1.78 -5.08
N ILE A 71 4.27 1.57 -3.98
CA ILE A 71 2.80 1.56 -4.00
C ILE A 71 2.26 2.96 -4.31
N VAL A 72 2.76 3.98 -3.59
CA VAL A 72 2.40 5.39 -3.82
C VAL A 72 2.69 5.80 -5.26
N ASP A 73 3.81 5.37 -5.84
CA ASP A 73 4.18 5.65 -7.23
C ASP A 73 3.15 5.13 -8.23
N VAL A 74 2.71 3.88 -8.06
CA VAL A 74 1.71 3.28 -8.94
C VAL A 74 0.37 4.00 -8.78
N VAL A 75 -0.12 4.19 -7.56
CA VAL A 75 -1.37 4.92 -7.31
C VAL A 75 -1.33 6.32 -7.91
N ALA A 76 -0.22 7.05 -7.74
CA ALA A 76 -0.04 8.39 -8.29
C ALA A 76 0.00 8.43 -9.82
N SER A 77 0.31 7.30 -10.48
CA SER A 77 0.29 7.18 -11.94
C SER A 77 -1.11 6.95 -12.53
N HIS A 78 -2.05 6.47 -11.70
CA HIS A 78 -3.45 6.23 -12.06
C HIS A 78 -4.43 7.31 -11.52
N ALA A 79 -3.99 8.13 -10.56
CA ALA A 79 -4.78 9.20 -9.91
C ALA A 79 -4.70 10.57 -10.61
#